data_AF-A0A875RWZ8-F1
#
_entry.id   AF-A0A875RWZ8-F1
#
_cell.length_a   1.000
_cell.length_b   1.000
_cell.length_c   1.000
_cell.angle_alpha   90.00
_cell.angle_beta   90.00
_cell.angle_gamma   90.00
#
_symmetry.space_group_name_H-M   'P 1'
#
loop_
_entity.id
_entity.type
_entity.pdbx_description
1 polymer ?
#
loop_
_entity_poly.entity_id
_entity_poly.type
_entity_poly.pdbx_seq_one_letter_code
_entity_poly.pdbx_strand_id
1 'polypeptide(L)'
;MWFGWGYSGDKRESGKNDISLEVPKDLSDYLKENESSISDREFKSFLKRSQEVEVSKPIPKEEPKKEVNNTAKIEREKLLEDEMSSIHQSPVKPTFKSRYTSTETEIYKRENPTREAVLTNCSEIQYAFMNCLRQKSTIERLTSMAKGNDECSMLADFLSSCMKMQKMALVMFDYSSLDKVEEFETAKNKVDKCFNDHFKNMDDIQDDKNYMAYTKELKIEREDFHGKFGK
;
A
#
# COMPACT_ATOMS: atom_id res chain seq x y z
N MET A 1 0.83 26.37 64.23
CA MET A 1 2.22 26.42 63.71
C MET A 1 2.18 27.04 62.33
N TRP A 2 2.80 28.20 62.18
CA TRP A 2 3.19 28.80 60.90
C TRP A 2 4.58 28.26 60.52
N PHE A 3 4.84 28.07 59.23
CA PHE A 3 6.05 28.51 58.52
C PHE A 3 5.87 28.16 57.03
N GLY A 4 5.81 29.19 56.18
CA GLY A 4 6.14 29.07 54.76
C GLY A 4 7.55 29.59 54.53
N TRP A 5 8.22 29.15 53.47
CA TRP A 5 9.29 29.88 52.79
C TRP A 5 9.31 29.42 51.33
N GLY A 6 9.11 30.37 50.43
CA GLY A 6 9.37 30.19 49.00
C GLY A 6 10.87 30.25 48.70
N TYR A 7 11.25 29.70 47.56
CA TYR A 7 12.47 30.09 46.86
C TYR A 7 12.18 30.11 45.37
N SER A 8 12.17 31.32 44.81
CA SER A 8 12.29 31.57 43.38
C SER A 8 13.74 31.32 42.95
N GLY A 9 13.92 30.49 41.92
CA GLY A 9 15.14 30.41 41.12
C GLY A 9 14.79 30.79 39.69
N ASP A 10 15.16 32.00 39.30
CA ASP A 10 14.91 32.60 37.99
C ASP A 10 15.94 32.13 36.94
N LYS A 11 15.60 32.34 35.66
CA LYS A 11 16.41 32.27 34.41
C LYS A 11 16.35 30.98 33.57
N ARG A 12 15.54 31.00 32.50
CA ARG A 12 15.91 31.53 31.17
C ARG A 12 14.87 31.11 30.12
N GLU A 13 14.31 32.08 29.42
CA GLU A 13 13.69 31.88 28.11
C GLU A 13 14.71 31.26 27.15
N SER A 14 14.30 30.15 26.54
CA SER A 14 14.84 29.66 25.29
C SER A 14 13.62 29.28 24.47
N GLY A 15 13.16 30.22 23.63
CA GLY A 15 12.11 29.96 22.66
C GLY A 15 12.43 28.72 21.83
N LYS A 16 11.62 27.68 22.03
CA LYS A 16 11.38 26.61 21.07
C LYS A 16 9.90 26.33 21.17
N ASN A 17 9.22 26.36 20.03
CA ASN A 17 7.83 25.98 19.91
C ASN A 17 7.69 24.52 20.36
N ASP A 18 7.40 24.31 21.64
CA ASP A 18 6.91 23.04 22.16
C ASP A 18 5.50 22.90 21.61
N ILE A 19 5.41 22.30 20.42
CA ILE A 19 4.20 21.62 20.01
C ILE A 19 4.05 20.49 21.02
N SER A 20 3.25 20.72 22.06
CA SER A 20 2.81 19.66 22.96
C SER A 20 2.03 18.67 22.10
N LEU A 21 2.72 17.65 21.60
CA LEU A 21 2.12 16.49 20.96
C LEU A 21 1.34 15.77 22.05
N GLU A 22 0.07 16.14 22.18
CA GLU A 22 -0.89 15.39 22.98
C GLU A 22 -1.03 14.01 22.34
N VAL A 23 -0.42 13.03 23.00
CA VAL A 23 -0.59 11.63 22.64
C VAL A 23 -2.05 11.29 22.89
N PRO A 24 -2.79 10.77 21.89
CA PRO A 24 -4.18 10.39 22.07
C PRO A 24 -4.34 9.44 23.25
N LYS A 25 -5.34 9.70 24.09
CA LYS A 25 -5.52 9.03 25.39
C LYS A 25 -5.59 7.50 25.25
N ASP A 26 -6.28 7.04 24.22
CA ASP A 26 -6.41 5.62 23.85
C ASP A 26 -5.06 4.95 23.58
N LEU A 27 -4.10 5.68 23.00
CA LEU A 27 -2.74 5.20 22.74
C LEU A 27 -1.91 5.17 24.02
N SER A 28 -2.12 6.16 24.91
CA SER A 28 -1.41 6.24 26.19
C SER A 28 -1.86 5.15 27.17
N ASP A 29 -3.13 4.76 27.12
CA ASP A 29 -3.70 3.72 27.97
C ASP A 29 -3.25 2.33 27.47
N TYR A 30 -3.21 2.13 26.15
CA TYR A 30 -2.68 0.90 25.54
C TYR A 30 -1.18 0.65 25.84
N LEU A 31 -0.37 1.71 25.93
CA LEU A 31 1.06 1.63 26.26
C LEU A 31 1.33 1.40 27.76
N LYS A 32 0.36 1.70 28.63
CA LYS A 32 0.44 1.40 30.07
C LYS A 32 0.01 -0.03 30.39
N GLU A 33 -0.94 -0.57 29.63
CA GLU A 33 -1.44 -1.94 29.83
C GLU A 33 -0.50 -3.01 29.26
N ASN A 34 0.29 -2.67 28.24
CA ASN A 34 1.33 -3.55 27.72
C ASN A 34 2.68 -3.07 28.22
N GLU A 35 3.42 -3.90 28.97
CA GLU A 35 4.82 -3.66 29.34
C GLU A 35 5.69 -3.54 28.08
N SER A 36 5.69 -2.36 27.47
CA SER A 36 6.57 -2.04 26.36
C SER A 36 7.95 -1.77 26.92
N SER A 37 8.94 -2.54 26.48
CA SER A 37 10.34 -2.45 26.88
C SER A 37 11.07 -1.23 26.30
N ILE A 38 10.34 -0.32 25.65
CA ILE A 38 10.88 0.85 24.97
C ILE A 38 10.47 2.07 25.76
N SER A 39 11.46 2.79 26.28
CA SER A 39 11.21 4.00 27.05
C SER A 39 10.66 5.10 26.13
N ASP A 40 9.78 5.97 26.66
CA ASP A 40 9.22 7.13 25.94
C ASP A 40 10.30 7.99 25.26
N ARG A 41 11.52 8.00 25.83
CA ARG A 41 12.68 8.70 25.30
C ARG A 41 13.20 8.08 24.00
N GLU A 42 13.24 6.76 23.92
CA GLU A 42 13.68 6.03 22.72
C GLU A 42 12.65 6.17 21.61
N PHE A 43 11.37 6.10 21.94
CA PHE A 43 10.28 6.29 20.97
C PHE A 43 10.30 7.69 20.33
N LYS A 44 10.48 8.73 21.14
CA LYS A 44 10.61 10.11 20.63
C LYS A 44 11.85 10.29 19.76
N SER A 45 12.96 9.63 20.09
CA SER A 45 14.16 9.67 19.26
C SER A 45 13.97 8.98 17.90
N PHE A 46 13.14 7.93 17.86
CA PHE A 46 12.82 7.19 16.64
C PHE A 46 11.97 8.04 15.69
N LEU A 47 10.92 8.70 16.21
CA LEU A 47 10.06 9.60 15.43
C LEU A 47 10.82 10.79 14.85
N LYS A 48 11.80 11.30 15.58
CA LYS A 48 12.64 12.40 15.09
C LYS A 48 13.59 11.93 13.98
N ARG A 49 14.15 10.73 14.12
CA ARG A 49 15.06 10.14 13.13
C ARG A 49 14.38 9.82 11.81
N SER A 50 13.12 9.37 11.82
CA SER A 50 12.37 9.09 10.60
C SER A 50 12.00 10.35 9.80
N GLN A 51 12.00 11.54 10.42
CA GLN A 51 11.78 12.81 9.73
C GLN A 51 13.08 13.45 9.17
N GLU A 52 14.25 13.07 9.68
CA GLU A 52 15.54 13.65 9.26
C GLU A 52 16.18 12.95 8.04
N VAL A 53 15.64 11.81 7.56
CA VAL A 53 16.24 11.00 6.47
C VAL A 53 15.91 11.51 5.06
N GLU A 54 15.01 12.48 4.88
CA GLU A 54 14.67 13.01 3.54
C GLU A 54 15.62 14.10 2.98
N VAL A 55 16.69 14.50 3.70
CA VAL A 55 17.59 15.56 3.22
C VAL A 55 19.05 15.16 3.34
N SER A 56 19.56 14.38 2.37
CA SER A 56 20.94 14.52 1.85
C SER A 56 21.31 13.44 0.81
N LYS A 57 21.33 13.79 -0.47
CA LYS A 57 22.24 13.17 -1.46
C LYS A 57 23.34 14.17 -1.80
N PRO A 58 24.62 13.89 -1.54
CA PRO A 58 25.71 14.65 -2.13
C PRO A 58 26.19 13.99 -3.43
N ILE A 59 26.26 14.81 -4.47
CA ILE A 59 26.92 14.59 -5.76
C ILE A 59 28.45 14.60 -5.55
N PRO A 60 29.24 13.63 -6.08
CA PRO A 60 30.70 13.74 -6.12
C PRO A 60 31.17 14.59 -7.31
N LYS A 61 32.10 15.50 -7.01
CA LYS A 61 32.74 16.47 -7.91
C LYS A 61 33.90 15.82 -8.69
N GLU A 62 34.06 16.20 -9.96
CA GLU A 62 35.27 15.98 -10.77
C GLU A 62 36.38 16.98 -10.40
N GLU A 63 37.66 16.55 -10.44
CA GLU A 63 38.88 17.23 -10.97
C GLU A 63 40.04 16.18 -11.03
N PRO A 64 41.25 16.44 -11.60
CA PRO A 64 41.59 16.63 -13.01
C PRO A 64 42.72 15.68 -13.53
N LYS A 65 43.10 15.90 -14.79
CA LYS A 65 43.87 15.12 -15.79
C LYS A 65 45.29 14.60 -15.42
N LYS A 66 45.67 13.47 -16.06
CA LYS A 66 47.04 13.19 -16.53
C LYS A 66 47.02 12.61 -17.95
N GLU A 67 47.84 13.19 -18.83
CA GLU A 67 48.14 12.75 -20.20
C GLU A 67 48.94 11.42 -20.22
N VAL A 68 48.79 10.64 -21.30
CA VAL A 68 49.88 10.12 -22.17
C VAL A 68 49.33 9.11 -23.21
N ASN A 69 49.81 9.26 -24.46
CA ASN A 69 49.81 8.37 -25.65
C ASN A 69 48.70 8.50 -26.73
N ASN A 70 49.13 9.01 -27.89
CA ASN A 70 48.35 9.52 -29.03
C ASN A 70 47.97 8.50 -30.12
N THR A 71 48.14 7.19 -29.91
CA THR A 71 47.76 6.17 -30.92
C THR A 71 46.50 5.38 -30.55
N ALA A 72 46.02 5.45 -29.30
CA ALA A 72 44.78 4.82 -28.84
C ALA A 72 43.55 5.77 -28.87
N LYS A 73 43.74 7.02 -29.33
CA LYS A 73 42.72 8.07 -29.29
C LYS A 73 41.76 8.01 -30.48
N ILE A 74 42.28 7.67 -31.66
CA ILE A 74 41.52 7.64 -32.93
C ILE A 74 40.52 6.47 -32.97
N GLU A 75 40.88 5.34 -32.36
CA GLU A 75 40.01 4.15 -32.33
C GLU A 75 38.89 4.28 -31.28
N ARG A 76 39.13 5.03 -30.21
CA ARG A 76 38.15 5.34 -29.16
C ARG A 76 37.17 6.42 -29.59
N GLU A 77 37.60 7.41 -30.37
CA GLU A 77 36.74 8.45 -30.94
C GLU A 77 35.72 7.87 -31.94
N LYS A 78 36.10 6.84 -32.72
CA LYS A 78 35.19 6.16 -33.65
C LYS A 78 34.15 5.27 -32.95
N LEU A 79 34.54 4.61 -31.86
CA LEU A 79 33.62 3.85 -31.00
C LEU A 79 32.70 4.78 -30.20
N LEU A 80 33.18 5.95 -29.77
CA LEU A 80 32.37 6.99 -29.10
C LEU A 80 31.40 7.71 -30.06
N GLU A 81 31.72 7.88 -31.34
CA GLU A 81 30.75 8.38 -32.34
C GLU A 81 29.62 7.38 -32.62
N ASP A 82 29.93 6.08 -32.66
CA ASP A 82 28.92 5.03 -32.78
C ASP A 82 28.06 4.91 -31.50
N GLU A 83 28.64 5.11 -30.31
CA GLU A 83 27.89 5.14 -29.04
C GLU A 83 27.09 6.45 -28.85
N MET A 84 27.62 7.60 -29.29
CA MET A 84 26.93 8.90 -29.22
C MET A 84 25.81 9.06 -30.26
N SER A 85 25.89 8.39 -31.40
CA SER A 85 24.77 8.36 -32.38
C SER A 85 23.59 7.49 -31.88
N SER A 86 23.86 6.53 -30.99
CA SER A 86 22.82 5.74 -30.30
C SER A 86 22.19 6.46 -29.09
N ILE A 87 22.77 7.57 -28.62
CA ILE A 87 22.28 8.38 -27.48
C ILE A 87 21.44 9.60 -27.94
N HIS A 88 21.22 9.76 -29.24
CA HIS A 88 20.28 10.74 -29.80
C HIS A 88 18.86 10.20 -30.00
N GLN A 89 18.34 9.43 -29.03
CA GLN A 89 16.92 9.64 -28.71
C GLN A 89 16.84 10.96 -27.94
N SER A 90 16.46 12.02 -28.64
CA SER A 90 16.04 13.28 -28.00
C SER A 90 15.18 12.94 -26.78
N PRO A 91 15.47 13.49 -25.59
CA PRO A 91 14.59 13.29 -24.45
C PRO A 91 13.24 13.85 -24.87
N VAL A 92 12.28 12.95 -25.07
CA VAL A 92 10.89 13.34 -25.32
C VAL A 92 10.50 14.13 -24.08
N LYS A 93 10.54 15.47 -24.18
CA LYS A 93 10.15 16.34 -23.08
C LYS A 93 8.72 15.95 -22.76
N PRO A 94 8.44 15.38 -21.57
CA PRO A 94 7.10 14.98 -21.23
C PRO A 94 6.24 16.23 -21.32
N THR A 95 5.25 16.20 -22.21
CA THR A 95 4.31 17.30 -22.38
C THR A 95 3.56 17.49 -21.07
N PHE A 96 3.08 18.70 -20.79
CA PHE A 96 2.35 19.00 -19.54
C PHE A 96 1.20 18.01 -19.27
N LYS A 97 0.51 17.53 -20.33
CA LYS A 97 -0.48 16.45 -20.23
C LYS A 97 0.10 15.11 -19.76
N SER A 98 1.28 14.71 -20.25
CA SER A 98 1.89 13.44 -19.86
C SER A 98 2.36 13.43 -18.40
N ARG A 99 2.76 14.58 -17.85
CA ARG A 99 3.06 14.70 -16.41
C ARG A 99 1.80 14.54 -15.56
N TYR A 100 0.70 15.18 -15.97
CA TYR A 100 -0.55 15.10 -15.23
C TYR A 100 -1.10 13.67 -15.18
N THR A 101 -1.13 12.96 -16.31
CA THR A 101 -1.63 11.57 -16.39
C THR A 101 -0.74 10.58 -15.65
N SER A 102 0.59 10.78 -15.61
CA SER A 102 1.47 9.94 -14.77
C SER A 102 1.23 10.22 -13.28
N THR A 103 1.04 11.49 -12.90
CA THR A 103 0.76 11.87 -11.50
C THR A 103 -0.57 11.28 -11.03
N GLU A 104 -1.61 11.33 -11.86
CA GLU A 104 -2.93 10.77 -11.56
C GLU A 104 -2.87 9.25 -11.38
N THR A 105 -2.19 8.54 -12.27
CA THR A 105 -2.02 7.08 -12.15
C THR A 105 -1.19 6.71 -10.92
N GLU A 106 -0.13 7.47 -10.62
CA GLU A 106 0.70 7.23 -9.43
C GLU A 106 -0.06 7.45 -8.13
N ILE A 107 -0.89 8.50 -8.06
CA ILE A 107 -1.81 8.73 -6.93
C ILE A 107 -2.79 7.58 -6.83
N TYR A 108 -3.47 7.24 -7.93
CA TYR A 108 -4.44 6.16 -7.95
C TYR A 108 -3.85 4.84 -7.48
N LYS A 109 -2.65 4.46 -7.96
CA LYS A 109 -1.95 3.23 -7.58
C LYS A 109 -1.60 3.18 -6.10
N ARG A 110 -1.30 4.34 -5.50
CA ARG A 110 -1.02 4.46 -4.05
C ARG A 110 -2.28 4.33 -3.22
N GLU A 111 -3.39 4.89 -3.69
CA GLU A 111 -4.69 4.85 -3.03
C GLU A 111 -5.40 3.51 -3.21
N ASN A 112 -5.12 2.81 -4.32
CA ASN A 112 -5.74 1.54 -4.68
C ASN A 112 -4.68 0.43 -4.81
N PRO A 113 -3.90 0.12 -3.76
CA PRO A 113 -3.06 -1.07 -3.80
C PRO A 113 -3.94 -2.32 -3.90
N THR A 114 -3.37 -3.46 -4.27
CA THR A 114 -4.11 -4.74 -4.39
C THR A 114 -4.95 -5.04 -3.16
N ARG A 115 -4.47 -4.72 -1.95
CA ARG A 115 -5.24 -4.90 -0.71
C ARG A 115 -6.53 -4.08 -0.70
N GLU A 116 -6.48 -2.83 -1.13
CA GLU A 116 -7.64 -1.93 -1.15
C GLU A 116 -8.63 -2.35 -2.23
N ALA A 117 -8.14 -2.76 -3.40
CA ALA A 117 -8.96 -3.34 -4.46
C ALA A 117 -9.73 -4.58 -3.96
N VAL A 118 -9.06 -5.47 -3.22
CA VAL A 118 -9.71 -6.63 -2.59
C VAL A 118 -10.78 -6.22 -1.59
N LEU A 119 -10.48 -5.26 -0.71
CA LEU A 119 -11.45 -4.76 0.28
C LEU A 119 -12.68 -4.14 -0.39
N THR A 120 -12.47 -3.37 -1.46
CA THR A 120 -13.54 -2.76 -2.25
C THR A 120 -14.45 -3.83 -2.84
N ASN A 121 -13.90 -4.84 -3.50
CA ASN A 121 -14.68 -5.92 -4.11
C ASN A 121 -15.44 -6.77 -3.06
N CYS A 122 -14.85 -6.99 -1.88
CA CYS A 122 -15.51 -7.73 -0.80
C CYS A 122 -16.39 -6.86 0.13
N SER A 123 -16.61 -5.58 -0.20
CA SER A 123 -17.23 -4.61 0.71
C SER A 123 -18.68 -4.94 1.07
N GLU A 124 -19.45 -5.53 0.15
CA GLU A 124 -20.83 -5.94 0.42
C GLU A 124 -20.89 -7.05 1.48
N ILE A 125 -20.02 -8.06 1.37
CA ILE A 125 -19.92 -9.15 2.35
C ILE A 125 -19.39 -8.61 3.68
N GLN A 126 -18.42 -7.70 3.64
CA GLN A 126 -17.90 -7.02 4.83
C GLN A 126 -19.03 -6.26 5.56
N TYR A 127 -19.86 -5.54 4.82
CA TYR A 127 -21.00 -4.82 5.36
C TYR A 127 -22.03 -5.77 5.98
N ALA A 128 -22.36 -6.87 5.29
CA ALA A 128 -23.27 -7.90 5.81
C ALA A 128 -22.74 -8.51 7.11
N PHE A 129 -21.46 -8.86 7.16
CA PHE A 129 -20.80 -9.39 8.35
C PHE A 129 -20.85 -8.38 9.53
N MET A 130 -20.50 -7.12 9.29
CA MET A 130 -20.53 -6.09 10.33
C MET A 130 -21.94 -5.82 10.85
N ASN A 131 -22.95 -5.88 9.98
CA ASN A 131 -24.34 -5.78 10.39
C ASN A 131 -24.81 -6.97 11.22
N CYS A 132 -24.39 -8.19 10.86
CA CYS A 132 -24.64 -9.39 11.65
C CYS A 132 -24.06 -9.24 13.06
N LEU A 133 -22.80 -8.77 13.17
CA LEU A 133 -22.17 -8.53 14.47
C LEU A 133 -22.93 -7.47 15.29
N ARG A 134 -23.40 -6.39 14.67
CA ARG A 134 -24.15 -5.32 15.36
C ARG A 134 -25.40 -5.83 16.06
N GLN A 135 -26.08 -6.82 15.50
CA GLN A 135 -27.30 -7.39 16.07
C GLN A 135 -27.02 -8.31 17.26
N LYS A 136 -25.80 -8.82 17.41
CA LYS A 136 -25.39 -9.65 18.55
C LYS A 136 -24.95 -8.84 19.76
N SER A 137 -25.30 -9.31 20.95
CA SER A 137 -24.76 -8.79 22.22
C SER A 137 -23.27 -9.10 22.36
N THR A 138 -22.54 -8.37 23.22
CA THR A 138 -21.09 -8.56 23.44
C THR A 138 -20.74 -10.00 23.87
N ILE A 139 -21.59 -10.62 24.69
CA ILE A 139 -21.41 -12.00 25.17
C ILE A 139 -21.63 -13.01 24.03
N GLU A 140 -22.64 -12.78 23.19
CA GLU A 140 -22.89 -13.62 22.01
C GLU A 140 -21.77 -13.47 20.98
N ARG A 141 -21.19 -12.27 20.80
CA ARG A 141 -20.01 -12.10 19.94
C ARG A 141 -18.82 -12.94 20.42
N LEU A 142 -18.51 -12.90 21.72
CA LEU A 142 -17.42 -13.69 22.30
C LEU A 142 -17.65 -15.20 22.22
N THR A 143 -18.90 -15.66 22.39
CA THR A 143 -19.24 -17.09 22.40
C THR A 143 -19.55 -17.67 21.03
N SER A 144 -20.05 -16.87 20.08
CA SER A 144 -20.31 -17.24 18.68
C SER A 144 -19.07 -17.75 17.97
N MET A 145 -17.94 -17.08 18.18
CA MET A 145 -16.65 -17.48 17.62
C MET A 145 -16.19 -18.88 18.08
N ALA A 146 -16.72 -19.38 19.20
CA ALA A 146 -16.38 -20.71 19.72
C ALA A 146 -17.27 -21.83 19.18
N LYS A 147 -18.47 -21.53 18.65
CA LYS A 147 -19.43 -22.55 18.17
C LYS A 147 -19.48 -22.73 16.65
N GLY A 148 -18.88 -21.82 15.88
CA GLY A 148 -18.48 -22.03 14.48
C GLY A 148 -19.60 -22.30 13.46
N ASN A 149 -20.87 -22.19 13.84
CA ASN A 149 -21.98 -22.59 12.96
C ASN A 149 -23.16 -21.61 13.01
N ASP A 150 -22.87 -20.33 13.26
CA ASP A 150 -23.87 -19.28 13.20
C ASP A 150 -23.68 -18.36 11.98
N GLU A 151 -24.72 -17.60 11.65
CA GLU A 151 -24.77 -16.75 10.45
C GLU A 151 -23.59 -15.78 10.35
N CYS A 152 -23.12 -15.22 11.47
CA CYS A 152 -21.99 -14.30 11.43
C CYS A 152 -20.67 -15.04 11.21
N SER A 153 -20.51 -16.25 11.77
CA SER A 153 -19.36 -17.10 11.47
C SER A 153 -19.32 -17.49 9.99
N MET A 154 -20.45 -17.89 9.40
CA MET A 154 -20.53 -18.20 7.97
C MET A 154 -20.20 -16.98 7.10
N LEU A 155 -20.68 -15.79 7.45
CA LEU A 155 -20.33 -14.54 6.77
C LEU A 155 -18.84 -14.19 6.92
N ALA A 156 -18.23 -14.47 8.09
CA ALA A 156 -16.81 -14.27 8.30
C ALA A 156 -15.96 -15.19 7.42
N ASP A 157 -16.33 -16.47 7.33
CA ASP A 157 -15.67 -17.46 6.48
C ASP A 157 -15.84 -17.10 5.00
N PHE A 158 -17.03 -16.63 4.61
CA PHE A 158 -17.29 -16.17 3.25
C PHE A 158 -16.50 -14.90 2.91
N LEU A 159 -16.40 -13.94 3.83
CA LEU A 159 -15.59 -12.74 3.66
C LEU A 159 -14.09 -13.10 3.50
N SER A 160 -13.58 -14.00 4.34
CA SER A 160 -12.21 -14.49 4.25
C SER A 160 -11.93 -15.15 2.90
N SER A 161 -12.86 -15.98 2.43
CA SER A 161 -12.78 -16.64 1.14
C SER A 161 -12.85 -15.65 -0.02
N CYS A 162 -13.75 -14.66 0.04
CA CYS A 162 -13.79 -13.54 -0.92
C CYS A 162 -12.42 -12.86 -1.00
N MET A 163 -11.86 -12.44 0.14
CA MET A 163 -10.57 -11.73 0.14
C MET A 163 -9.44 -12.56 -0.48
N LYS A 164 -9.40 -13.87 -0.19
CA LYS A 164 -8.41 -14.79 -0.75
C LYS A 164 -8.56 -14.94 -2.26
N MET A 165 -9.78 -15.14 -2.74
CA MET A 165 -10.10 -15.36 -4.15
C MET A 165 -9.85 -14.10 -4.98
N GLN A 166 -10.33 -12.95 -4.51
CA GLN A 166 -10.12 -11.64 -5.11
C GLN A 166 -8.62 -11.31 -5.22
N LYS A 167 -7.85 -11.57 -4.16
CA LYS A 167 -6.40 -11.36 -4.17
C LYS A 167 -5.71 -12.24 -5.22
N MET A 168 -6.05 -13.52 -5.28
CA MET A 168 -5.49 -14.44 -6.27
C MET A 168 -5.80 -13.98 -7.70
N ALA A 169 -7.04 -13.60 -7.95
CA ALA A 169 -7.49 -13.16 -9.26
C ALA A 169 -6.83 -11.86 -9.69
N LEU A 170 -6.70 -10.86 -8.81
CA LEU A 170 -5.96 -9.63 -9.13
C LEU A 170 -4.47 -9.89 -9.40
N VAL A 171 -3.86 -10.89 -8.75
CA VAL A 171 -2.50 -11.32 -9.11
C VAL A 171 -2.47 -11.94 -10.51
N MET A 172 -3.48 -12.72 -10.91
CA MET A 172 -3.55 -13.26 -12.28
C MET A 172 -3.65 -12.16 -13.36
N PHE A 173 -4.24 -11.01 -13.03
CA PHE A 173 -4.33 -9.85 -13.91
C PHE A 173 -3.09 -8.94 -13.85
N ASP A 174 -2.02 -9.39 -13.19
CA ASP A 174 -0.78 -8.64 -12.99
C ASP A 174 -1.02 -7.24 -12.42
N TYR A 175 -2.01 -7.09 -11.52
CA TYR A 175 -2.58 -5.81 -11.07
C TYR A 175 -1.52 -4.80 -10.59
N SER A 176 -0.48 -5.26 -9.89
CA SER A 176 0.60 -4.39 -9.40
C SER A 176 1.47 -3.78 -10.52
N SER A 177 1.45 -4.36 -11.71
CA SER A 177 2.21 -3.91 -12.88
C SER A 177 1.44 -2.95 -13.78
N LEU A 178 0.14 -2.74 -13.53
CA LEU A 178 -0.70 -1.83 -14.31
C LEU A 178 -0.24 -0.37 -14.15
N ASP A 179 -0.47 0.41 -15.20
CA ASP A 179 0.05 1.76 -15.38
C ASP A 179 -0.97 2.76 -15.93
N LYS A 180 -2.25 2.37 -16.02
CA LYS A 180 -3.36 3.27 -16.32
C LYS A 180 -4.52 3.04 -15.36
N VAL A 181 -5.18 4.12 -14.93
CA VAL A 181 -6.38 4.04 -14.08
C VAL A 181 -7.45 3.12 -14.70
N GLU A 182 -7.67 3.20 -16.02
CA GLU A 182 -8.62 2.34 -16.72
C GLU A 182 -8.26 0.85 -16.61
N GLU A 183 -6.98 0.49 -16.65
CA GLU A 183 -6.52 -0.89 -16.49
C GLU A 183 -6.87 -1.40 -15.09
N PHE A 184 -6.58 -0.60 -14.06
CA PHE A 184 -6.90 -0.95 -12.67
C PHE A 184 -8.40 -1.16 -12.45
N GLU A 185 -9.24 -0.23 -12.90
CA GLU A 185 -10.69 -0.35 -12.73
C GLU A 185 -11.27 -1.50 -13.55
N THR A 186 -10.77 -1.72 -14.77
CA THR A 186 -11.25 -2.84 -15.60
C THR A 186 -10.88 -4.18 -14.95
N ALA A 187 -9.66 -4.33 -14.44
CA ALA A 187 -9.24 -5.54 -13.73
C ALA A 187 -10.09 -5.77 -12.46
N LYS A 188 -10.28 -4.73 -11.63
CA LYS A 188 -11.14 -4.80 -10.43
C LYS A 188 -12.55 -5.29 -10.77
N ASN A 189 -13.17 -4.65 -11.77
CA ASN A 189 -14.55 -4.94 -12.16
C ASN A 189 -14.72 -6.35 -12.75
N LYS A 190 -13.77 -6.80 -13.60
CA LYS A 190 -13.81 -8.16 -14.16
C LYS A 190 -13.68 -9.22 -13.07
N VAL A 191 -12.71 -9.04 -12.16
CA VAL A 191 -12.50 -9.97 -11.05
C VAL A 191 -13.71 -10.00 -10.12
N ASP A 192 -14.25 -8.83 -9.75
CA ASP A 192 -15.43 -8.73 -8.89
C ASP A 192 -16.64 -9.43 -9.51
N LYS A 193 -16.90 -9.14 -10.78
CA LYS A 193 -18.00 -9.74 -11.53
C LYS A 193 -17.88 -11.26 -11.58
N CYS A 194 -16.71 -11.81 -11.96
CA CYS A 194 -16.52 -13.26 -12.01
C CYS A 194 -16.80 -13.92 -10.66
N PHE A 195 -16.34 -13.31 -9.56
CA PHE A 195 -16.59 -13.83 -8.22
C PHE A 195 -18.10 -13.83 -7.91
N ASN A 196 -18.76 -12.69 -8.12
CA ASN A 196 -20.18 -12.53 -7.81
C ASN A 196 -21.07 -13.38 -8.70
N ASP A 197 -20.68 -13.69 -9.93
CA ASP A 197 -21.45 -14.57 -10.82
C ASP A 197 -21.43 -16.04 -10.38
N HIS A 198 -20.41 -16.46 -9.62
CA HIS A 198 -20.22 -17.86 -9.22
C HIS A 198 -20.47 -18.15 -7.75
N PHE A 199 -20.26 -17.18 -6.87
CA PHE A 199 -20.28 -17.42 -5.42
C PHE A 199 -21.24 -16.47 -4.71
N LYS A 200 -22.23 -17.02 -4.02
CA LYS A 200 -23.16 -16.28 -3.15
C LYS A 200 -22.96 -16.61 -1.68
N ASN A 201 -22.37 -17.77 -1.38
CA ASN A 201 -22.10 -18.23 -0.02
C ASN A 201 -20.90 -19.22 0.00
N MET A 202 -20.61 -19.77 1.18
CA MET A 202 -19.51 -20.72 1.36
C MET A 202 -19.71 -22.05 0.65
N ASP A 203 -20.95 -22.54 0.52
CA ASP A 203 -21.24 -23.81 -0.15
C ASP A 203 -20.89 -23.71 -1.63
N ASP A 204 -21.17 -22.56 -2.27
CA ASP A 204 -20.81 -22.33 -3.66
C ASP A 204 -19.29 -22.38 -3.89
N ILE A 205 -18.49 -21.91 -2.92
CA ILE A 205 -17.02 -21.92 -3.00
C ILE A 205 -16.48 -23.34 -2.80
N GLN A 206 -17.11 -24.13 -1.95
CA GLN A 206 -16.72 -25.51 -1.67
C GLN A 206 -17.18 -26.49 -2.75
N ASP A 207 -18.15 -26.09 -3.59
CA ASP A 207 -18.57 -26.86 -4.74
C ASP A 207 -17.50 -26.82 -5.85
N ASP A 208 -16.87 -27.97 -6.10
CA ASP A 208 -15.81 -28.12 -7.10
C ASP A 208 -16.25 -27.67 -8.50
N LYS A 209 -17.53 -27.85 -8.86
CA LYS A 209 -18.02 -27.50 -10.18
C LYS A 209 -18.11 -25.98 -10.34
N ASN A 210 -18.64 -25.27 -9.35
CA ASN A 210 -18.68 -23.81 -9.31
C ASN A 210 -17.28 -23.21 -9.27
N TYR A 211 -16.39 -23.76 -8.46
CA TYR A 211 -14.98 -23.34 -8.42
C TYR A 211 -14.28 -23.52 -9.78
N MET A 212 -14.48 -24.65 -10.44
CA MET A 212 -13.91 -24.90 -11.77
C MET A 212 -14.52 -24.00 -12.85
N ALA A 213 -15.82 -23.69 -12.77
CA ALA A 213 -16.46 -22.73 -13.66
C ALA A 213 -15.87 -21.32 -13.47
N TYR A 214 -15.75 -20.86 -12.23
CA TYR A 214 -15.13 -19.59 -11.87
C TYR A 214 -13.71 -19.47 -12.41
N THR A 215 -12.85 -20.46 -12.17
CA THR A 215 -11.46 -20.42 -12.62
C THR A 215 -11.33 -20.44 -14.14
N LYS A 216 -12.27 -21.09 -14.85
CA LYS A 216 -12.32 -21.08 -16.31
C LYS A 216 -12.72 -19.71 -16.83
N GLU A 217 -13.77 -19.11 -16.29
CA GLU A 217 -14.22 -17.77 -16.69
C GLU A 217 -13.17 -16.71 -16.40
N LEU A 218 -12.55 -16.76 -15.21
CA LEU A 218 -11.50 -15.83 -14.82
C LEU A 218 -10.30 -15.85 -15.78
N LYS A 219 -9.95 -17.02 -16.34
CA LYS A 219 -8.91 -17.12 -17.37
C LYS A 219 -9.33 -16.45 -18.68
N ILE A 220 -10.57 -16.65 -19.11
CA ILE A 220 -11.11 -16.01 -20.32
C ILE A 220 -11.11 -14.49 -20.15
N GLU A 221 -11.60 -13.99 -19.01
CA GLU A 221 -11.64 -12.56 -18.71
C GLU A 221 -10.24 -11.93 -18.62
N ARG A 222 -9.25 -12.68 -18.13
CA ARG A 222 -7.84 -12.29 -18.14
C ARG A 222 -7.32 -12.19 -19.57
N GLU A 223 -7.54 -13.21 -20.40
CA GLU A 223 -7.09 -13.20 -21.81
C GLU A 223 -7.70 -12.02 -22.58
N ASP A 224 -8.99 -11.75 -22.38
CA ASP A 224 -9.66 -10.57 -22.94
C ASP A 224 -9.04 -9.26 -22.43
N PHE A 225 -8.76 -9.15 -21.13
CA PHE A 225 -8.10 -7.99 -20.54
C PHE A 225 -6.71 -7.74 -21.16
N HIS A 226 -5.89 -8.79 -21.25
CA HIS A 226 -4.55 -8.73 -21.84
C HIS A 226 -4.61 -8.38 -23.33
N GLY A 227 -5.58 -8.94 -24.07
CA GLY A 227 -5.84 -8.58 -25.45
C GLY A 227 -6.25 -7.12 -25.64
N LYS A 228 -7.07 -6.57 -24.73
CA LYS A 228 -7.52 -5.18 -24.76
C LYS A 228 -6.38 -4.18 -24.48
N PHE A 229 -5.51 -4.48 -23.51
CA PHE A 229 -4.49 -3.54 -23.03
C PHE A 229 -3.06 -3.83 -23.51
N GLY A 230 -2.84 -4.91 -24.26
CA GLY A 230 -1.53 -5.31 -24.78
C GLY A 230 -0.56 -5.76 -23.71
N LYS A 231 -1.04 -6.53 -22.72
CA LYS A 231 -0.26 -7.05 -21.58
C LYS A 231 0.11 -8.51 -21.76
#